data_AF-A0A923ZH57-F1
#
_entry.id   AF-A0A923ZH57-F1
#
_cell.length_a   1.000
_cell.length_b   1.000
_cell.length_c   1.000
_cell.angle_alpha   90.00
_cell.angle_beta   90.00
_cell.angle_gamma   90.00
#
_symmetry.space_group_name_H-M   'P 1'
#
loop_
_entity.id
_entity.type
_entity.pdbx_description
1 polymer ?
#
loop_
_entity_poly.entity_id
_entity_poly.type
_entity_poly.pdbx_seq_one_letter_code
_entity_poly.pdbx_strand_id
1 'polypeptide(L)' 'AFIQYNNQQKNINLNTRLQWRYKPASDFFIVYTDNYYTAPLFVRNRALVLKFTYWWSM' A
#
# COMPACT_ATOMS: atom_id res chain seq x y z
N ALA A 1 4.90 5.50 -4.95
CA ALA A 1 3.46 5.60 -4.63
C ALA A 1 2.68 5.78 -5.91
N PHE A 2 1.50 5.19 -6.03
CA PHE A 2 0.65 5.28 -7.20
C PHE A 2 -0.71 5.81 -6.78
N ILE A 3 -1.23 6.79 -7.53
CA ILE A 3 -2.53 7.39 -7.30
C ILE A 3 -3.31 7.22 -8.59
N GLN A 4 -4.47 6.57 -8.52
CA GLN A 4 -5.39 6.40 -9.63
C GLN A 4 -6.69 7.13 -9.32
N TYR A 5 -7.13 7.94 -10.26
CA TYR A 5 -8.43 8.56 -10.21
C TYR A 5 -9.37 7.84 -11.17
N ASN A 6 -10.47 7.31 -10.65
CA ASN A 6 -11.52 6.70 -11.44
C ASN A 6 -12.70 7.67 -11.54
N ASN A 7 -12.86 8.29 -12.72
CA ASN A 7 -13.88 9.32 -12.95
C ASN A 7 -15.31 8.73 -13.06
N GLN A 8 -15.42 7.45 -13.43
CA GLN A 8 -16.70 6.77 -13.66
C GLN A 8 -17.35 6.34 -12.33
N GLN A 9 -16.54 5.96 -11.35
CA GLN A 9 -17.00 5.64 -9.99
C GLN A 9 -16.75 6.77 -8.99
N LYS A 10 -16.15 7.89 -9.42
CA LYS A 10 -15.73 9.01 -8.55
C LYS A 10 -14.91 8.52 -7.35
N ASN A 11 -13.94 7.65 -7.61
CA ASN A 11 -13.09 7.03 -6.58
C ASN A 11 -11.62 7.36 -6.82
N ILE A 12 -10.94 7.80 -5.77
CA ILE A 12 -9.48 7.97 -5.74
C ILE A 12 -8.91 6.74 -5.04
N ASN A 13 -8.08 5.99 -5.76
CA ASN A 13 -7.30 4.87 -5.24
C ASN A 13 -5.86 5.34 -5.02
N LEU A 14 -5.36 5.27 -3.80
CA LEU A 14 -3.98 5.54 -3.45
C LEU A 14 -3.33 4.24 -3.00
N ASN A 15 -2.27 3.83 -3.69
CA ASN A 15 -1.49 2.63 -3.38
C ASN A 15 -0.02 3.01 -3.24
N THR A 16 0.47 3.05 -2.00
CA THR A 16 1.87 3.30 -1.69
C THR A 16 2.53 2.02 -1.23
N ARG A 17 3.54 1.54 -1.97
CA ARG A 17 4.35 0.41 -1.57
C ARG A 17 5.78 0.86 -1.32
N LEU A 18 6.30 0.51 -0.14
CA LEU A 18 7.70 0.65 0.22
C LEU A 18 8.28 -0.75 0.40
N GLN A 19 9.36 -1.04 -0.30
CA GLN A 19 10.09 -2.29 -0.19
C GLN A 19 11.53 -1.99 0.20
N TRP A 20 11.95 -2.53 1.33
CA TRP A 20 13.30 -2.41 1.85
C TRP A 20 13.92 -3.81 1.95
N ARG A 21 15.04 -4.00 1.27
CA ARG A 21 15.83 -5.23 1.35
C ARG A 21 17.14 -4.93 2.08
N TYR A 22 17.36 -5.54 3.24
CA TYR A 22 18.54 -5.31 4.08
C TYR A 22 19.66 -6.32 3.81
N LYS A 23 19.31 -7.59 3.56
CA LYS A 23 20.24 -8.68 3.22
C LYS A 23 19.62 -9.54 2.11
N PRO A 24 20.41 -10.30 1.32
CA PRO A 24 19.85 -11.32 0.45
C PRO A 24 18.93 -12.24 1.27
N ALA A 25 17.71 -12.49 0.78
CA ALA A 25 16.61 -13.20 1.45
C ALA A 25 15.97 -12.53 2.69
N SER A 26 16.41 -11.34 3.12
CA SER A 26 15.72 -10.55 4.15
C SER A 26 14.99 -9.36 3.54
N ASP A 27 13.66 -9.46 3.51
CA ASP A 27 12.77 -8.52 2.84
C ASP A 27 11.79 -7.92 3.84
N PHE A 28 11.74 -6.60 3.91
CA PHE A 28 10.69 -5.86 4.59
C PHE A 28 9.86 -5.11 3.55
N PHE A 29 8.55 -5.29 3.57
CA PHE A 29 7.69 -4.46 2.73
C PHE A 29 6.45 -3.98 3.46
N ILE A 30 6.11 -2.73 3.15
CA ILE A 30 4.93 -2.03 3.62
C ILE A 30 4.10 -1.73 2.37
N VAL A 31 2.85 -2.14 2.37
CA VAL A 31 1.87 -1.72 1.37
C VAL A 31 0.77 -0.97 2.08
N TYR A 32 0.63 0.30 1.75
CA TYR A 32 -0.46 1.15 2.17
C TYR A 32 -1.42 1.34 1.02
N THR A 33 -2.68 0.95 1.21
CA THR A 33 -3.73 1.11 0.22
C THR A 33 -4.88 1.91 0.84
N ASP A 34 -5.33 2.91 0.11
CA ASP A 34 -6.32 3.88 0.54
C ASP A 34 -7.31 4.10 -0.60
N ASN A 35 -8.60 4.10 -0.30
CA ASN A 35 -9.68 4.34 -1.24
C ASN A 35 -10.58 5.44 -0.69
N TYR A 36 -10.60 6.58 -1.38
CA TYR A 36 -11.43 7.73 -1.05
C TYR A 36 -12.55 7.89 -2.08
N TYR A 37 -13.75 8.22 -1.61
CA TYR A 37 -14.81 8.77 -2.46
C TYR A 37 -14.55 10.24 -2.75
N THR A 38 -14.78 10.68 -3.98
CA THR A 38 -14.56 12.08 -4.40
C THR A 38 -15.64 13.02 -3.87
N ALA A 39 -16.85 12.54 -3.52
CA ALA A 39 -17.92 13.36 -2.93
C ALA A 39 -18.98 12.50 -2.21
N PRO A 40 -19.28 12.75 -0.92
CA PRO A 40 -18.47 13.48 0.07
C PRO A 40 -17.12 12.79 0.30
N LEU A 41 -16.11 13.53 0.78
CA LEU A 41 -14.74 13.05 0.97
C LEU A 41 -14.66 12.03 2.13
N PHE A 42 -15.12 10.80 1.86
CA PHE A 42 -15.22 9.74 2.85
C PHE A 42 -14.21 8.63 2.57
N VAL A 43 -13.52 8.19 3.62
CA VAL A 43 -12.61 7.03 3.57
C VAL A 43 -13.47 5.78 3.41
N ARG A 44 -13.44 5.15 2.25
CA ARG A 44 -14.18 3.90 2.00
C ARG A 44 -13.42 2.73 2.61
N ASN A 45 -12.18 2.56 2.16
CA ASN A 45 -11.32 1.45 2.58
C ASN A 45 -9.92 1.98 2.79
N ARG A 46 -9.33 1.58 3.92
CA ARG A 46 -7.91 1.74 4.20
C ARG A 46 -7.38 0.37 4.59
N ALA A 47 -6.29 -0.05 3.98
CA ALA A 47 -5.56 -1.22 4.40
C ALA A 47 -4.07 -0.91 4.48
N LEU A 48 -3.47 -1.38 5.57
CA LEU A 48 -2.04 -1.32 5.77
C LEU A 48 -1.55 -2.76 5.94
N VAL A 49 -0.73 -3.20 5.01
CA VAL A 49 -0.15 -4.54 4.98
C VAL A 49 1.33 -4.41 5.29
N LEU A 50 1.74 -5.10 6.35
CA LEU A 50 3.13 -5.22 6.77
C LEU A 50 3.55 -6.67 6.59
N LYS A 51 4.66 -6.89 5.89
CA LYS A 51 5.30 -8.21 5.83
C LYS A 51 6.79 -8.06 6.06
N PHE A 52 7.28 -8.89 6.97
CA PHE A 52 8.66 -8.99 7.33
C PHE A 52 9.12 -10.43 7.10
N THR A 53 10.15 -10.58 6.29
CA THR A 53 10.82 -11.84 6.03
C THR A 53 12.23 -11.72 6.55
N TYR A 54 12.59 -12.54 7.53
CA TYR A 54 13.93 -12.63 8.06
C TYR A 54 14.50 -14.01 7.75
N TRP A 55 15.65 -14.04 7.08
CA TRP A 55 16.37 -15.28 6.82
C TRP A 55 17.47 -15.45 7.88
N TRP A 56 17.28 -16.40 8.79
CA TRP A 56 18.30 -16.79 9.75
C TRP A 56 19.25 -17.81 9.08
N SER A 57 20.30 -17.35 8.41
CA SER A 57 21.39 -18.26 8.03
C SER A 57 22.36 -18.39 9.20
N MET A 58 22.43 -19.59 9.77
CA MET A 58 23.57 -20.02 10.59
C MET A 58 24.76 -20.36 9.69
#